data_AF-A0A9E0HCS5-F1
#
_entry.id   AF-A0A9E0HCS5-F1
#
_cell.length_a   1.000
_cell.length_b   1.000
_cell.length_c   1.000
_cell.angle_alpha   90.00
_cell.angle_beta   90.00
_cell.angle_gamma   90.00
#
_symmetry.space_group_name_H-M   'P 1'
#
loop_
_entity.id
_entity.type
_entity.pdbx_description
1 polymer ?
#
loop_
_entity_poly.entity_id
_entity_poly.type
_entity_poly.pdbx_seq_one_letter_code
_entity_poly.pdbx_strand_id
1 'polypeptide(L)'
;MPVRVVATGNPEVCRHLAAPPVARAGVTWEVAADVDALVAACRAAPPAIALIDAEAFGDGYAACRALRDDPATAAVRRALIAPPTGLTRAAAAAVAAAGCDELLASPLAFTDFCTHLDRLAPVSVRRDRRIEVAVAAELGAPPLAATIANVGPGGVGLRTPVALAVGAAVTVRLRGEPEPGPGSVARVAWCRPTGDPAAPFACGVAWDGEPALRTRLLLEQVALYDLEPGPDAVTVTVHGDLTELTRFAPLAAALVGATAITFDLAAVRYVSSAGVRAWCELIAGLAGATVRFRHCSLPIVTQAAMVPLVLGHGAVESLAAPYYCEACGHDDERLLEVGAIAWGDGPPLAPSLACPRCGGPAELDDLPERYLAFLAER
;
A
#
# COMPACT_ATOMS: atom_id res chain seq x y z
N MET A 1 -4.63 15.72 -13.81
CA MET A 1 -6.00 16.29 -14.00
C MET A 1 -6.77 16.05 -12.72
N PRO A 2 -7.70 16.92 -12.30
CA PRO A 2 -8.53 16.66 -11.14
C PRO A 2 -9.35 15.38 -11.37
N VAL A 3 -9.40 14.50 -10.37
CA VAL A 3 -10.14 13.23 -10.45
C VAL A 3 -11.52 13.46 -9.83
N ARG A 4 -12.57 13.33 -10.63
CA ARG A 4 -13.95 13.42 -10.14
C ARG A 4 -14.48 12.05 -9.74
N VAL A 5 -15.08 11.97 -8.56
CA VAL A 5 -15.72 10.78 -7.99
C VAL A 5 -17.19 11.07 -7.73
N VAL A 6 -18.08 10.13 -8.05
CA VAL A 6 -19.48 10.17 -7.60
C VAL A 6 -19.71 8.98 -6.68
N ALA A 7 -20.28 9.20 -5.50
CA ALA A 7 -20.50 8.16 -4.50
C ALA A 7 -21.99 8.00 -4.15
N THR A 8 -22.41 6.85 -3.63
CA THR A 8 -23.79 6.62 -3.16
C THR A 8 -24.01 6.90 -1.67
N GLY A 9 -23.03 7.53 -1.00
CA GLY A 9 -23.21 8.07 0.35
C GLY A 9 -22.82 7.14 1.50
N ASN A 10 -22.08 6.05 1.25
CA ASN A 10 -21.51 5.22 2.32
C ASN A 10 -20.69 6.10 3.31
N PRO A 11 -21.01 6.10 4.63
CA PRO A 11 -20.38 7.02 5.58
C PRO A 11 -18.86 6.86 5.71
N GLU A 12 -18.35 5.63 5.65
CA GLU A 12 -16.93 5.34 5.74
C GLU A 12 -16.18 5.86 4.50
N VAL A 13 -16.73 5.65 3.31
CA VAL A 13 -16.17 6.19 2.07
C VAL A 13 -16.23 7.71 2.03
N CYS A 14 -17.34 8.33 2.45
CA CYS A 14 -17.45 9.78 2.54
C CYS A 14 -16.40 10.38 3.47
N ARG A 15 -16.13 9.73 4.61
CA ARG A 15 -15.07 10.13 5.55
C ARG A 15 -13.69 10.08 4.91
N HIS A 16 -13.39 9.03 4.14
CA HIS A 16 -12.11 8.91 3.44
C HIS A 16 -11.96 9.91 2.30
N LEU A 17 -13.03 10.13 1.51
CA LEU A 17 -13.06 11.16 0.45
C LEU A 17 -12.87 12.58 1.00
N ALA A 18 -13.38 12.86 2.20
CA ALA A 18 -13.20 14.13 2.90
C ALA A 18 -11.81 14.32 3.51
N ALA A 19 -10.96 13.28 3.53
CA ALA A 19 -9.66 13.36 4.18
C ALA A 19 -8.72 14.34 3.45
N PRO A 20 -7.94 15.16 4.18
CA PRO A 20 -7.03 16.14 3.58
C PRO A 20 -6.04 15.59 2.53
N PRO A 21 -5.47 14.37 2.67
CA PRO A 21 -4.60 13.81 1.62
C PRO A 21 -5.31 13.59 0.29
N VAL A 22 -6.59 13.19 0.29
CA VAL A 22 -7.39 12.94 -0.92
C VAL A 22 -7.71 14.27 -1.63
N ALA A 23 -8.12 15.28 -0.88
CA ALA A 23 -8.31 16.63 -1.42
C ALA A 23 -7.02 17.22 -2.02
N ARG A 24 -5.87 17.04 -1.34
CA ARG A 24 -4.56 17.48 -1.85
C ARG A 24 -4.12 16.73 -3.11
N ALA A 25 -4.58 15.50 -3.31
CA ALA A 25 -4.37 14.75 -4.54
C ALA A 25 -5.25 15.24 -5.72
N GLY A 26 -6.08 16.27 -5.50
CA GLY A 26 -6.93 16.85 -6.54
C GLY A 26 -8.20 16.06 -6.80
N VAL A 27 -8.65 15.25 -5.84
CA VAL A 27 -9.91 14.52 -5.93
C VAL A 27 -11.07 15.43 -5.53
N THR A 28 -12.08 15.54 -6.40
CA THR A 28 -13.36 16.19 -6.11
C THR A 28 -14.45 15.14 -6.09
N TRP A 29 -15.43 15.26 -5.20
CA TRP A 29 -16.47 14.25 -5.08
C TRP A 29 -17.83 14.83 -4.73
N GLU A 30 -18.86 14.08 -5.08
CA GLU A 30 -20.26 14.36 -4.73
C GLU A 30 -21.02 13.07 -4.41
N VAL A 31 -22.20 13.21 -3.80
CA VAL A 31 -23.07 12.08 -3.44
C VAL A 31 -24.33 12.11 -4.27
N ALA A 32 -24.64 10.99 -4.93
CA ALA A 32 -25.92 10.79 -5.62
C ALA A 32 -27.01 10.42 -4.61
N ALA A 33 -28.20 10.99 -4.79
CA ALA A 33 -29.36 10.74 -3.91
C ALA A 33 -30.13 9.45 -4.24
N ASP A 34 -30.05 9.00 -5.50
CA ASP A 34 -30.66 7.78 -6.03
C ASP A 34 -29.93 7.32 -7.31
N VAL A 35 -30.40 6.21 -7.92
CA VAL A 35 -29.81 5.63 -9.14
C VAL A 35 -29.93 6.59 -10.33
N ASP A 36 -31.05 7.29 -10.47
CA ASP A 36 -31.27 8.20 -11.59
C ASP A 36 -30.34 9.42 -11.50
N ALA A 37 -30.16 9.96 -10.30
CA ALA A 37 -29.21 11.02 -10.00
C ALA A 37 -27.77 10.58 -10.25
N LEU A 38 -27.41 9.33 -9.88
CA LEU A 38 -26.09 8.76 -10.17
C LEU A 38 -25.83 8.69 -11.68
N VAL A 39 -26.75 8.13 -12.44
CA VAL A 39 -26.63 8.01 -13.91
C VAL A 39 -26.60 9.40 -14.56
N ALA A 40 -27.47 10.33 -14.14
CA ALA A 40 -27.50 11.69 -14.65
C ALA A 40 -26.20 12.45 -14.37
N ALA A 41 -25.65 12.34 -13.16
CA ALA A 41 -24.37 12.94 -12.78
C ALA A 41 -23.20 12.37 -13.59
N CYS A 42 -23.24 11.07 -13.92
CA CYS A 42 -22.26 10.43 -14.79
C CYS A 42 -22.39 10.85 -16.26
N ARG A 43 -23.61 11.03 -16.77
CA ARG A 43 -23.83 11.49 -18.15
C ARG A 43 -23.43 12.96 -18.37
N ALA A 44 -23.81 13.83 -17.44
CA ALA A 44 -23.60 15.27 -17.58
C ALA A 44 -22.12 15.64 -17.59
N ALA A 45 -21.33 14.99 -16.75
CA ALA A 45 -19.89 15.11 -16.70
C ALA A 45 -19.31 13.76 -16.26
N PRO A 46 -18.76 12.92 -17.15
CA PRO A 46 -18.26 11.60 -16.78
C PRO A 46 -17.19 11.67 -15.68
N PRO A 47 -17.43 11.10 -14.47
CA PRO A 47 -16.40 10.99 -13.45
C PRO A 47 -15.37 9.95 -13.88
N ALA A 48 -14.20 9.99 -13.25
CA ALA A 48 -13.24 8.91 -13.38
C ALA A 48 -13.74 7.65 -12.63
N ILE A 49 -14.42 7.85 -11.50
CA ILE A 49 -14.82 6.77 -10.59
C ILE A 49 -16.26 6.97 -10.10
N ALA A 50 -17.04 5.89 -10.08
CA ALA A 50 -18.28 5.76 -9.32
C ALA A 50 -18.08 4.77 -8.16
N LEU A 51 -18.27 5.22 -6.91
CA LEU A 51 -18.18 4.41 -5.69
C LEU A 51 -19.60 4.07 -5.22
N ILE A 52 -19.97 2.80 -5.32
CA ILE A 52 -21.36 2.35 -5.20
C ILE A 52 -21.47 1.37 -4.02
N ASP A 53 -22.21 1.75 -3.00
CA ASP A 53 -22.55 0.86 -1.89
C ASP A 53 -23.49 -0.25 -2.39
N ALA A 54 -23.16 -1.50 -2.07
CA ALA A 54 -23.95 -2.66 -2.48
C ALA A 54 -25.41 -2.57 -2.00
N GLU A 55 -25.66 -1.92 -0.86
CA GLU A 55 -26.98 -1.74 -0.28
C GLU A 55 -27.63 -0.41 -0.69
N ALA A 56 -26.92 0.46 -1.42
CA ALA A 56 -27.47 1.75 -1.84
C ALA A 56 -28.70 1.56 -2.72
N PHE A 57 -29.71 2.38 -2.42
CA PHE A 57 -30.96 2.45 -3.18
C PHE A 57 -31.69 1.09 -3.32
N GLY A 58 -31.40 0.13 -2.44
CA GLY A 58 -32.00 -1.20 -2.40
C GLY A 58 -31.29 -2.26 -3.27
N ASP A 59 -30.51 -1.86 -4.29
CA ASP A 59 -29.67 -2.76 -5.10
C ASP A 59 -28.53 -1.97 -5.78
N GLY A 60 -27.38 -1.86 -5.12
CA GLY A 60 -26.20 -1.22 -5.69
C GLY A 60 -25.63 -1.96 -6.91
N TYR A 61 -25.87 -3.28 -7.02
CA TYR A 61 -25.43 -4.06 -8.18
C TYR A 61 -26.21 -3.65 -9.43
N ALA A 62 -27.50 -3.32 -9.31
CA ALA A 62 -28.29 -2.76 -10.40
C ALA A 62 -27.75 -1.40 -10.86
N ALA A 63 -27.30 -0.55 -9.93
CA ALA A 63 -26.68 0.73 -10.27
C ALA A 63 -25.38 0.54 -11.08
N CYS A 64 -24.53 -0.42 -10.70
CA CYS A 64 -23.35 -0.79 -11.48
C CYS A 64 -23.70 -1.24 -12.90
N ARG A 65 -24.70 -2.13 -13.05
CA ARG A 65 -25.18 -2.61 -14.37
C ARG A 65 -25.72 -1.46 -15.21
N ALA A 66 -26.51 -0.57 -14.62
CA ALA A 66 -27.06 0.60 -15.32
C ALA A 66 -25.96 1.50 -15.90
N LEU A 67 -24.88 1.75 -15.15
CA LEU A 67 -23.74 2.53 -15.64
C LEU A 67 -22.93 1.82 -16.72
N ARG A 68 -22.78 0.49 -16.61
CA ARG A 68 -22.05 -0.33 -17.59
C ARG A 68 -22.80 -0.42 -18.92
N ASP A 69 -24.11 -0.65 -18.86
CA ASP A 69 -24.94 -0.93 -20.04
C ASP A 69 -25.30 0.36 -20.82
N ASP A 70 -25.12 1.53 -20.20
CA ASP A 70 -25.27 2.83 -20.84
C ASP A 70 -23.97 3.25 -21.58
N PRO A 71 -24.00 3.41 -22.92
CA PRO A 71 -22.84 3.83 -23.70
C PRO A 71 -22.21 5.16 -23.25
N ALA A 72 -22.99 6.07 -22.67
CA ALA A 72 -22.51 7.37 -22.20
C ALA A 72 -21.67 7.26 -20.90
N THR A 73 -21.86 6.19 -20.14
CA THR A 73 -21.21 5.99 -18.83
C THR A 73 -20.40 4.71 -18.74
N ALA A 74 -20.38 3.87 -19.78
CA ALA A 74 -19.68 2.59 -19.80
C ALA A 74 -18.17 2.72 -19.48
N ALA A 75 -17.56 3.86 -19.82
CA ALA A 75 -16.16 4.17 -19.54
C ALA A 75 -15.86 4.57 -18.08
N VAL A 76 -16.88 4.92 -17.29
CA VAL A 76 -16.73 5.26 -15.86
C VAL A 76 -16.30 4.01 -15.10
N ARG A 77 -15.22 4.11 -14.32
CA ARG A 77 -14.74 2.99 -13.51
C ARG A 77 -15.64 2.83 -12.29
N ARG A 78 -16.11 1.62 -12.01
CA ARG A 78 -17.07 1.33 -10.95
C ARG A 78 -16.41 0.54 -9.84
N ALA A 79 -16.45 1.06 -8.62
CA ALA A 79 -16.06 0.31 -7.43
C ALA A 79 -17.29 0.04 -6.57
N LEU A 80 -17.51 -1.23 -6.24
CA LEU A 80 -18.58 -1.61 -5.32
C LEU A 80 -18.05 -1.62 -3.88
N ILE A 81 -18.87 -1.21 -2.92
CA ILE A 81 -18.54 -1.28 -1.49
C ILE A 81 -19.38 -2.40 -0.90
N ALA A 82 -18.72 -3.46 -0.44
CA ALA A 82 -19.37 -4.60 0.19
C ALA A 82 -19.99 -4.21 1.55
N PRO A 83 -21.06 -4.91 1.98
CA PRO A 83 -21.63 -4.70 3.30
C PRO A 83 -20.59 -4.95 4.41
N PRO A 84 -20.70 -4.31 5.58
CA PRO A 84 -19.79 -4.53 6.71
C PRO A 84 -19.77 -5.97 7.24
N THR A 85 -20.80 -6.76 6.92
CA THR A 85 -20.87 -8.20 7.24
C THR A 85 -20.04 -9.07 6.31
N GLY A 86 -19.39 -8.49 5.30
CA GLY A 86 -18.72 -9.18 4.22
C GLY A 86 -19.67 -9.72 3.16
N LEU A 87 -19.10 -10.33 2.11
CA LEU A 87 -19.86 -10.92 1.03
C LEU A 87 -20.39 -12.32 1.38
N THR A 88 -21.66 -12.56 1.03
CA THR A 88 -22.17 -13.92 0.89
C THR A 88 -21.70 -14.52 -0.43
N ARG A 89 -21.74 -15.85 -0.58
CA ARG A 89 -21.40 -16.51 -1.87
C ARG A 89 -22.28 -16.02 -3.03
N ALA A 90 -23.57 -15.79 -2.77
CA ALA A 90 -24.49 -15.24 -3.76
C ALA A 90 -24.11 -13.81 -4.15
N ALA A 91 -23.71 -12.99 -3.18
CA ALA A 91 -23.24 -11.62 -3.43
C ALA A 91 -21.93 -11.60 -4.22
N ALA A 92 -20.96 -12.47 -3.89
CA ALA A 92 -19.71 -12.60 -4.66
C ALA A 92 -19.95 -12.97 -6.12
N ALA A 93 -20.90 -13.88 -6.40
CA ALA A 93 -21.31 -14.18 -7.77
C ALA A 93 -21.99 -12.98 -8.46
N ALA A 94 -22.76 -12.18 -7.72
CA ALA A 94 -23.42 -10.98 -8.24
C ALA A 94 -22.45 -9.84 -8.58
N VAL A 95 -21.28 -9.75 -7.90
CA VAL A 95 -20.23 -8.77 -8.22
C VAL A 95 -19.76 -8.93 -9.67
N ALA A 96 -19.52 -10.16 -10.11
CA ALA A 96 -19.09 -10.47 -11.47
C ALA A 96 -20.13 -9.98 -12.50
N ALA A 97 -21.40 -10.31 -12.25
CA ALA A 97 -22.51 -9.92 -13.11
C ALA A 97 -22.80 -8.41 -13.11
N ALA A 98 -22.34 -7.69 -12.09
CA ALA A 98 -22.44 -6.24 -12.02
C ALA A 98 -21.40 -5.51 -12.90
N GLY A 99 -20.32 -6.18 -13.32
CA GLY A 99 -19.25 -5.58 -14.10
C GLY A 99 -18.46 -4.53 -13.31
N CYS A 100 -18.25 -4.78 -12.03
CA CYS A 100 -17.47 -3.91 -11.16
C CYS A 100 -15.99 -4.00 -11.54
N ASP A 101 -15.32 -2.85 -11.61
CA ASP A 101 -13.88 -2.76 -11.85
C ASP A 101 -13.07 -3.02 -10.59
N GLU A 102 -13.68 -2.75 -9.42
CA GLU A 102 -13.06 -2.97 -8.11
C GLU A 102 -14.13 -3.26 -7.04
N LEU A 103 -13.72 -3.89 -5.95
CA LEU A 103 -14.54 -4.15 -4.77
C LEU A 103 -13.78 -3.74 -3.51
N LEU A 104 -14.42 -2.96 -2.65
CA LEU A 104 -13.90 -2.52 -1.36
C LEU A 104 -14.75 -3.16 -0.27
N ALA A 105 -14.15 -3.68 0.79
CA ALA A 105 -14.91 -4.18 1.94
C ALA A 105 -14.63 -3.40 3.23
N SER A 106 -15.67 -3.17 4.01
CA SER A 106 -15.55 -2.63 5.36
C SER A 106 -15.12 -3.74 6.35
N PRO A 107 -14.36 -3.43 7.41
CA PRO A 107 -13.79 -2.12 7.73
C PRO A 107 -12.69 -1.71 6.72
N LEU A 108 -12.83 -0.53 6.13
CA LEU A 108 -11.95 -0.08 5.06
C LEU A 108 -10.91 0.87 5.64
N ALA A 109 -9.65 0.43 5.70
CA ALA A 109 -8.57 1.31 6.10
C ALA A 109 -8.36 2.44 5.07
N PHE A 110 -7.94 3.61 5.54
CA PHE A 110 -7.74 4.78 4.66
C PHE A 110 -6.69 4.53 3.57
N THR A 111 -5.65 3.76 3.90
CA THR A 111 -4.58 3.41 2.97
C THR A 111 -5.07 2.46 1.88
N ASP A 112 -5.92 1.49 2.24
CA ASP A 112 -6.53 0.52 1.33
C ASP A 112 -7.50 1.22 0.39
N PHE A 113 -8.32 2.14 0.93
CA PHE A 113 -9.13 3.05 0.12
C PHE A 113 -8.31 3.84 -0.91
N CYS A 114 -7.16 4.39 -0.49
CA CYS A 114 -6.27 5.06 -1.43
C CYS A 114 -5.73 4.10 -2.51
N THR A 115 -5.67 2.78 -2.27
CA THR A 115 -5.13 1.78 -3.21
C THR A 115 -6.11 1.56 -4.31
N HIS A 116 -7.36 1.34 -3.91
CA HIS A 116 -8.48 1.25 -4.83
C HIS A 116 -8.63 2.52 -5.67
N LEU A 117 -8.50 3.71 -5.07
CA LEU A 117 -8.57 4.96 -5.83
C LEU A 117 -7.46 5.08 -6.89
N ASP A 118 -6.19 4.86 -6.52
CA ASP A 118 -5.03 4.98 -7.43
C ASP A 118 -5.08 3.94 -8.57
N ARG A 119 -5.69 2.79 -8.29
CA ARG A 119 -5.90 1.71 -9.26
C ARG A 119 -6.99 2.03 -10.28
N LEU A 120 -8.02 2.77 -9.87
CA LEU A 120 -9.14 3.16 -10.72
C LEU A 120 -8.86 4.44 -11.53
N ALA A 121 -8.10 5.36 -10.98
CA ALA A 121 -7.69 6.60 -11.62
C ALA A 121 -6.33 7.06 -11.05
N PRO A 122 -5.53 7.87 -11.76
CA PRO A 122 -4.20 8.31 -11.31
C PRO A 122 -4.28 9.28 -10.11
N VAL A 123 -4.66 8.75 -8.96
CA VAL A 123 -4.84 9.44 -7.68
C VAL A 123 -3.61 9.14 -6.84
N SER A 124 -2.53 9.88 -7.09
CA SER A 124 -1.30 9.74 -6.31
C SER A 124 -1.45 10.39 -4.92
N VAL A 125 -2.24 9.78 -4.03
CA VAL A 125 -2.16 10.09 -2.61
C VAL A 125 -0.81 9.60 -2.13
N ARG A 126 0.09 10.53 -1.83
CA ARG A 126 1.44 10.20 -1.41
C ARG A 126 1.40 9.36 -0.12
N ARG A 127 1.79 8.09 -0.23
CA ARG A 127 1.89 7.14 0.90
C ARG A 127 3.26 7.17 1.56
N ASP A 128 4.29 7.31 0.75
CA ASP A 128 5.67 7.21 1.22
C ASP A 128 6.06 8.48 1.98
N ARG A 129 6.03 8.36 3.31
CA ARG A 129 6.84 9.20 4.18
C ARG A 129 8.31 8.82 4.00
N ARG A 130 9.17 9.82 4.17
CA ARG A 130 10.61 9.64 4.10
C ARG A 130 11.09 9.09 5.44
N ILE A 131 11.80 7.97 5.41
CA ILE A 131 12.22 7.17 6.57
C ILE A 131 13.31 7.90 7.32
N GLU A 132 13.14 8.28 8.59
CA GLU A 132 14.23 8.86 9.38
C GLU A 132 15.26 7.77 9.75
N VAL A 133 16.54 8.02 9.45
CA VAL A 133 17.59 6.99 9.54
C VAL A 133 18.78 7.50 10.33
N ALA A 134 19.11 6.87 11.47
CA ALA A 134 20.26 7.23 12.29
C ALA A 134 21.60 6.69 11.74
N VAL A 135 21.95 7.06 10.49
CA VAL A 135 23.23 6.72 9.87
C VAL A 135 23.99 8.00 9.56
N ALA A 136 25.30 8.00 9.85
CA ALA A 136 26.17 9.09 9.44
C ALA A 136 26.62 8.86 7.99
N ALA A 137 26.73 9.96 7.24
CA ALA A 137 27.32 9.96 5.91
C ALA A 137 28.51 10.93 5.87
N GLU A 138 29.47 10.63 5.01
CA GLU A 138 30.48 11.57 4.58
C GLU A 138 30.18 12.04 3.16
N LEU A 139 30.31 13.33 2.94
CA LEU A 139 30.08 13.97 1.65
C LEU A 139 31.35 14.56 1.08
N GLY A 140 31.66 14.20 -0.17
CA GLY A 140 32.69 14.85 -0.99
C GLY A 140 34.13 14.70 -0.48
N ALA A 141 34.99 15.60 -0.94
CA ALA A 141 36.39 15.73 -0.52
C ALA A 141 36.74 17.24 -0.46
N PRO A 142 37.20 17.79 0.69
CA PRO A 142 37.40 17.11 1.98
C PRO A 142 36.08 16.59 2.57
N PRO A 143 36.12 15.52 3.39
CA PRO A 143 34.91 14.87 3.88
C PRO A 143 34.12 15.81 4.80
N LEU A 144 32.86 16.06 4.44
CA LEU A 144 31.89 16.77 5.25
C LEU A 144 31.00 15.75 5.97
N ALA A 145 30.99 15.78 7.29
CA ALA A 145 30.09 14.95 8.08
C ALA A 145 28.64 15.39 7.90
N ALA A 146 27.76 14.43 7.67
CA ALA A 146 26.32 14.60 7.55
C ALA A 146 25.62 13.51 8.34
N THR A 147 24.43 13.80 8.86
CA THR A 147 23.52 12.77 9.36
C THR A 147 22.43 12.53 8.34
N ILE A 148 22.08 11.28 8.10
CA ILE A 148 20.97 10.95 7.23
C ILE A 148 19.70 11.36 7.98
N ALA A 149 18.93 12.24 7.36
CA ALA A 149 17.62 12.64 7.85
C ALA A 149 16.55 11.71 7.29
N ASN A 150 16.77 11.20 6.07
CA ASN A 150 15.96 10.14 5.53
C ASN A 150 16.53 9.41 4.32
N VAL A 151 15.98 8.22 4.04
CA VAL A 151 16.34 7.41 2.88
C VAL A 151 15.13 7.19 1.97
N GLY A 152 15.39 7.10 0.67
CA GLY A 152 14.47 6.56 -0.32
C GLY A 152 15.22 5.89 -1.48
N PRO A 153 14.50 5.18 -2.38
CA PRO A 153 15.12 4.44 -3.48
C PRO A 153 15.88 5.35 -4.46
N GLY A 154 15.45 6.60 -4.63
CA GLY A 154 16.08 7.57 -5.53
C GLY A 154 17.11 8.51 -4.88
N GLY A 155 17.34 8.44 -3.56
CA GLY A 155 18.25 9.37 -2.90
C GLY A 155 18.16 9.39 -1.37
N VAL A 156 18.92 10.29 -0.75
CA VAL A 156 18.93 10.48 0.70
C VAL A 156 18.73 11.95 1.09
N GLY A 157 17.92 12.17 2.11
CA GLY A 157 17.86 13.43 2.84
C GLY A 157 18.96 13.46 3.89
N LEU A 158 19.66 14.58 3.98
CA LEU A 158 20.82 14.80 4.82
C LEU A 158 20.63 16.05 5.67
N ARG A 159 21.06 15.98 6.92
CA ARG A 159 21.36 17.11 7.80
C ARG A 159 22.84 17.43 7.67
N THR A 160 23.15 18.68 7.39
CA THR A 160 24.51 19.13 7.11
C THR A 160 24.83 20.43 7.85
N PRO A 161 26.09 20.65 8.24
CA PRO A 161 26.49 21.89 8.93
C PRO A 161 26.68 23.07 7.97
N VAL A 162 26.75 22.81 6.66
CA VAL A 162 26.94 23.83 5.62
C VAL A 162 25.95 23.61 4.48
N ALA A 163 25.54 24.70 3.82
CA ALA A 163 24.67 24.62 2.66
C ALA A 163 25.37 23.91 1.49
N LEU A 164 24.68 22.94 0.87
CA LEU A 164 25.15 22.32 -0.37
C LEU A 164 24.57 23.04 -1.59
N ALA A 165 25.41 23.28 -2.59
CA ALA A 165 24.99 23.90 -3.84
C ALA A 165 24.08 22.94 -4.64
N VAL A 166 22.87 23.39 -4.98
CA VAL A 166 21.92 22.61 -5.80
C VAL A 166 22.54 22.33 -7.17
N GLY A 167 22.42 21.09 -7.64
CA GLY A 167 23.00 20.60 -8.89
C GLY A 167 24.44 20.07 -8.78
N ALA A 168 25.13 20.31 -7.66
CA ALA A 168 26.49 19.82 -7.45
C ALA A 168 26.53 18.29 -7.31
N ALA A 169 27.56 17.67 -7.89
CA ALA A 169 27.86 16.26 -7.68
C ALA A 169 28.56 16.10 -6.32
N VAL A 170 28.10 15.15 -5.53
CA VAL A 170 28.65 14.78 -4.24
C VAL A 170 28.86 13.27 -4.18
N THR A 171 29.94 12.84 -3.56
CA THR A 171 30.13 11.42 -3.22
C THR A 171 29.58 11.21 -1.82
N VAL A 172 28.60 10.33 -1.69
CA VAL A 172 28.03 9.92 -0.40
C VAL A 172 28.69 8.61 0.02
N ARG A 173 29.34 8.60 1.19
CA ARG A 173 29.81 7.37 1.85
C ARG A 173 29.02 7.16 3.13
N LEU A 174 28.36 6.02 3.25
CA LEU A 174 27.67 5.67 4.49
C LEU A 174 28.67 5.14 5.51
N ARG A 175 28.60 5.63 6.75
CA ARG A 175 29.35 5.07 7.87
C ARG A 175 28.52 3.96 8.52
N GLY A 176 28.80 2.71 8.15
CA GLY A 176 28.44 1.51 8.88
C GLY A 176 29.71 0.76 9.26
N GLU A 177 29.73 0.07 10.41
CA GLU A 177 30.94 -0.55 10.99
C GLU A 177 31.77 -1.42 10.01
N PRO A 178 33.12 -1.56 10.20
CA PRO A 178 34.08 -0.67 10.86
C PRO A 178 34.79 0.30 9.88
N GLU A 179 34.55 0.18 8.57
CA GLU A 179 35.13 1.03 7.53
C GLU A 179 34.04 1.76 6.74
N PRO A 180 34.25 3.03 6.34
CA PRO A 180 33.28 3.77 5.53
C PRO A 180 32.94 2.99 4.26
N GLY A 181 31.64 2.91 3.98
CA GLY A 181 31.12 2.25 2.80
C GLY A 181 31.63 2.87 1.49
N PRO A 182 31.53 2.14 0.38
CA PRO A 182 31.94 2.64 -0.93
C PRO A 182 31.21 3.96 -1.28
N GLY A 183 31.94 4.88 -1.89
CA GLY A 183 31.39 6.15 -2.34
C GLY A 183 30.39 5.94 -3.47
N SER A 184 29.16 6.44 -3.29
CA SER A 184 28.13 6.49 -4.33
C SER A 184 27.96 7.93 -4.79
N VAL A 185 27.93 8.16 -6.10
CA VAL A 185 27.78 9.50 -6.65
C VAL A 185 26.31 9.90 -6.57
N ALA A 186 26.04 11.13 -6.13
CA ALA A 186 24.72 11.71 -6.03
C ALA A 186 24.78 13.17 -6.45
N ARG A 187 23.63 13.75 -6.79
CA ARG A 187 23.46 15.15 -7.13
C ARG A 187 22.58 15.84 -6.11
N VAL A 188 22.99 17.02 -5.65
CA VAL A 188 22.18 17.81 -4.70
C VAL A 188 20.91 18.28 -5.42
N ALA A 189 19.76 17.75 -5.02
CA ALA A 189 18.46 18.09 -5.61
C ALA A 189 17.86 19.35 -4.99
N TRP A 190 18.07 19.55 -3.69
CA TRP A 190 17.61 20.73 -2.95
C TRP A 190 18.44 20.90 -1.68
N CYS A 191 18.57 22.13 -1.18
CA CYS A 191 19.07 22.39 0.16
C CYS A 191 18.41 23.62 0.79
N ARG A 192 18.04 23.55 2.07
CA ARG A 192 17.30 24.60 2.80
C ARG A 192 17.70 24.68 4.27
N PRO A 193 17.57 25.86 4.92
CA PRO A 193 17.76 25.99 6.36
C PRO A 193 16.70 25.22 7.16
N THR A 194 17.04 24.72 8.35
CA THR A 194 16.15 23.92 9.22
C THR A 194 15.71 24.65 10.50
N GLY A 195 16.39 25.75 10.85
CA GLY A 195 16.22 26.42 12.14
C GLY A 195 16.88 25.70 13.32
N ASP A 196 17.49 24.54 13.12
CA ASP A 196 18.23 23.78 14.13
C ASP A 196 19.72 24.20 14.12
N PRO A 197 20.26 24.80 15.21
CA PRO A 197 21.66 25.21 15.26
C PRO A 197 22.67 24.06 15.14
N ALA A 198 22.30 22.84 15.54
CA ALA A 198 23.18 21.68 15.47
C ALA A 198 23.20 21.05 14.06
N ALA A 199 22.15 21.28 13.28
CA ALA A 199 21.99 20.79 11.92
C ALA A 199 21.34 21.84 11.01
N PRO A 200 22.03 22.97 10.74
CA PRO A 200 21.43 24.19 10.19
C PRO A 200 20.84 24.03 8.78
N PHE A 201 21.25 23.00 8.04
CA PHE A 201 20.76 22.73 6.70
C PHE A 201 20.22 21.32 6.53
N ALA A 202 19.09 21.24 5.82
CA ALA A 202 18.55 20.01 5.26
C ALA A 202 18.80 20.03 3.75
N CYS A 203 19.50 19.05 3.24
CA CYS A 203 19.68 18.88 1.81
C CYS A 203 19.16 17.50 1.37
N GLY A 204 18.62 17.41 0.17
CA GLY A 204 18.32 16.14 -0.48
C GLY A 204 19.30 15.90 -1.61
N VAL A 205 19.86 14.70 -1.68
CA VAL A 205 20.71 14.26 -2.78
C VAL A 205 20.03 13.10 -3.50
N ALA A 206 20.02 13.13 -4.82
CA ALA A 206 19.49 12.06 -5.67
C ALA A 206 20.65 11.25 -6.26
N TRP A 207 20.53 9.93 -6.32
CA TRP A 207 21.60 9.09 -6.86
C TRP A 207 21.88 9.42 -8.34
N ASP A 208 23.16 9.54 -8.70
CA ASP A 208 23.60 9.71 -10.08
C ASP A 208 24.06 8.32 -10.58
N GLY A 209 23.11 7.56 -11.11
CA GLY A 209 23.27 6.14 -11.41
C GLY A 209 22.96 5.23 -10.23
N GLU A 210 23.36 3.96 -10.33
CA GLU A 210 23.07 2.96 -9.31
C GLU A 210 24.10 3.03 -8.17
N PRO A 211 23.66 3.14 -6.89
CA PRO A 211 24.57 3.14 -5.75
C PRO A 211 25.40 1.85 -5.69
N ALA A 212 26.58 1.93 -5.08
CA ALA A 212 27.40 0.75 -4.91
C ALA A 212 26.65 -0.32 -4.09
N LEU A 213 26.83 -1.60 -4.42
CA LEU A 213 26.03 -2.70 -3.84
C LEU A 213 25.98 -2.67 -2.30
N ARG A 214 27.10 -2.44 -1.62
CA ARG A 214 27.15 -2.36 -0.14
C ARG A 214 26.35 -1.18 0.39
N THR A 215 26.36 -0.04 -0.31
CA THR A 215 25.55 1.13 0.02
C THR A 215 24.08 0.84 -0.18
N ARG A 216 23.70 0.21 -1.30
CA ARG A 216 22.32 -0.21 -1.57
C ARG A 216 21.80 -1.17 -0.50
N LEU A 217 22.54 -2.22 -0.18
CA LEU A 217 22.16 -3.20 0.84
C LEU A 217 22.02 -2.56 2.24
N LEU A 218 22.94 -1.66 2.62
CA LEU A 218 22.84 -0.96 3.90
C LEU A 218 21.62 -0.04 3.93
N LEU A 219 21.35 0.70 2.85
CA LEU A 219 20.18 1.56 2.74
C LEU A 219 18.89 0.75 2.84
N GLU A 220 18.81 -0.39 2.15
CA GLU A 220 17.67 -1.32 2.23
C GLU A 220 17.50 -1.87 3.67
N GLN A 221 18.59 -2.17 4.37
CA GLN A 221 18.52 -2.64 5.77
C GLN A 221 18.05 -1.55 6.76
N VAL A 222 18.49 -0.30 6.59
CA VAL A 222 18.10 0.80 7.48
C VAL A 222 16.77 1.44 7.09
N ALA A 223 16.33 1.25 5.85
CA ALA A 223 15.02 1.59 5.32
C ALA A 223 14.00 0.45 5.46
N LEU A 224 14.35 -0.63 6.17
CA LEU A 224 13.55 -1.85 6.21
C LEU A 224 12.14 -1.61 6.76
N TYR A 225 11.98 -0.65 7.67
CA TYR A 225 10.68 -0.33 8.22
C TYR A 225 10.55 1.12 8.69
N ASP A 226 9.31 1.61 8.74
CA ASP A 226 8.91 2.84 9.40
C ASP A 226 7.98 2.55 10.57
N LEU A 227 8.06 3.38 11.60
CA LEU A 227 7.13 3.38 12.73
C LEU A 227 6.32 4.66 12.75
N GLU A 228 5.00 4.53 12.71
CA GLU A 228 4.06 5.63 12.94
C GLU A 228 3.25 5.32 14.21
N PRO A 229 3.59 5.95 15.35
CA PRO A 229 2.80 5.84 16.57
C PRO A 229 1.41 6.46 16.34
N GLY A 230 0.37 5.65 16.45
CA GLY A 230 -1.01 6.11 16.55
C GLY A 230 -1.47 6.22 18.01
N PRO A 231 -2.65 6.81 18.25
CA PRO A 231 -3.23 6.91 19.58
C PRO A 231 -3.49 5.54 20.23
N ASP A 232 -3.89 4.54 19.44
CA ASP A 232 -4.30 3.22 19.94
C ASP A 232 -3.42 2.06 19.43
N ALA A 233 -2.61 2.28 18.39
CA ALA A 233 -1.77 1.25 17.79
C ALA A 233 -0.53 1.86 17.13
N VAL A 234 0.55 1.09 17.06
CA VAL A 234 1.73 1.45 16.26
C VAL A 234 1.57 0.86 14.87
N THR A 235 1.66 1.70 13.84
CA THR A 235 1.73 1.22 12.45
C THR A 235 3.19 1.02 12.06
N VAL A 236 3.52 -0.18 11.58
CA VAL A 236 4.83 -0.55 11.07
C VAL A 236 4.71 -0.73 9.56
N THR A 237 5.34 0.12 8.76
CA THR A 237 5.42 -0.12 7.31
C THR A 237 6.71 -0.87 7.03
N VAL A 238 6.66 -2.01 6.35
CA VAL A 238 7.84 -2.83 6.03
C VAL A 238 8.14 -2.74 4.54
N HIS A 239 9.40 -2.57 4.20
CA HIS A 239 9.85 -2.25 2.84
C HIS A 239 10.93 -3.20 2.35
N GLY A 240 11.01 -3.35 1.03
CA GLY A 240 12.14 -3.97 0.36
C GLY A 240 12.12 -5.49 0.43
N ASP A 241 13.30 -6.08 0.61
CA ASP A 241 13.52 -7.51 0.47
C ASP A 241 13.87 -8.14 1.83
N LEU A 242 13.12 -9.15 2.23
CA LEU A 242 13.35 -9.89 3.46
C LEU A 242 14.26 -11.08 3.16
N THR A 243 15.54 -10.97 3.51
CA THR A 243 16.59 -11.93 3.18
C THR A 243 17.34 -12.41 4.43
N GLU A 244 18.37 -13.25 4.26
CA GLU A 244 19.32 -13.62 5.31
C GLU A 244 20.10 -12.44 5.90
N LEU A 245 20.10 -11.29 5.21
CA LEU A 245 20.73 -10.05 5.68
C LEU A 245 19.77 -9.19 6.50
N THR A 246 18.48 -9.50 6.51
CA THR A 246 17.47 -8.76 7.26
C THR A 246 17.66 -8.95 8.77
N ARG A 247 17.49 -7.88 9.54
CA ARG A 247 17.67 -7.87 11.00
C ARG A 247 16.47 -7.19 11.65
N PHE A 248 15.60 -7.96 12.29
CA PHE A 248 14.41 -7.46 12.98
C PHE A 248 14.61 -7.17 14.47
N ALA A 249 15.79 -7.46 15.05
CA ALA A 249 16.05 -7.20 16.46
C ALA A 249 15.84 -5.72 16.87
N PRO A 250 16.26 -4.70 16.07
CA PRO A 250 15.96 -3.30 16.38
C PRO A 250 14.47 -2.99 16.34
N LEU A 251 13.72 -3.57 15.39
CA LEU A 251 12.27 -3.43 15.30
C LEU A 251 11.59 -4.04 16.53
N ALA A 252 11.97 -5.27 16.89
CA ALA A 252 11.44 -5.95 18.06
C ALA A 252 11.66 -5.11 19.33
N ALA A 253 12.86 -4.54 19.51
CA ALA A 253 13.17 -3.65 20.62
C ALA A 253 12.31 -2.37 20.63
N ALA A 254 12.07 -1.76 19.46
CA ALA A 254 11.25 -0.57 19.32
C ALA A 254 9.75 -0.83 19.58
N LEU A 255 9.30 -2.07 19.41
CA LEU A 255 7.91 -2.49 19.65
C LEU A 255 7.66 -3.00 21.08
N VAL A 256 8.68 -3.03 21.94
CA VAL A 256 8.51 -3.44 23.35
C VAL A 256 7.47 -2.55 24.04
N GLY A 257 6.45 -3.19 24.62
CA GLY A 257 5.37 -2.51 25.33
C GLY A 257 4.20 -2.04 24.45
N ALA A 258 4.30 -2.16 23.12
CA ALA A 258 3.15 -1.92 22.24
C ALA A 258 2.10 -3.02 22.44
N THR A 259 0.85 -2.62 22.70
CA THR A 259 -0.28 -3.55 22.92
C THR A 259 -1.07 -3.83 21.64
N ALA A 260 -1.00 -2.94 20.65
CA ALA A 260 -1.60 -3.09 19.33
C ALA A 260 -0.62 -2.63 18.24
N ILE A 261 -0.42 -3.48 17.24
CA ILE A 261 0.56 -3.29 16.17
C ILE A 261 -0.10 -3.62 14.84
N THR A 262 0.01 -2.72 13.86
CA THR A 262 -0.46 -2.95 12.50
C THR A 262 0.72 -2.95 11.55
N PHE A 263 0.97 -4.05 10.86
CA PHE A 263 1.98 -4.14 9.81
C PHE A 263 1.37 -3.82 8.45
N ASP A 264 1.91 -2.82 7.78
CA ASP A 264 1.67 -2.54 6.37
C ASP A 264 2.80 -3.17 5.54
N LEU A 265 2.45 -4.12 4.68
CA LEU A 265 3.43 -4.93 3.97
C LEU A 265 3.46 -4.66 2.46
N ALA A 266 2.82 -3.58 2.00
CA ALA A 266 2.67 -3.27 0.58
C ALA A 266 4.02 -3.20 -0.15
N ALA A 267 5.03 -2.68 0.53
CA ALA A 267 6.35 -2.41 -0.04
C ALA A 267 7.32 -3.59 0.08
N VAL A 268 6.89 -4.75 0.60
CA VAL A 268 7.71 -5.97 0.62
C VAL A 268 7.70 -6.61 -0.77
N ARG A 269 8.85 -6.62 -1.45
CA ARG A 269 8.99 -7.06 -2.84
C ARG A 269 9.46 -8.51 -2.98
N TYR A 270 10.13 -9.03 -1.96
CA TYR A 270 10.71 -10.38 -1.96
C TYR A 270 10.92 -10.90 -0.55
N VAL A 271 10.79 -12.22 -0.37
CA VAL A 271 11.07 -12.91 0.90
C VAL A 271 11.81 -14.22 0.62
N SER A 272 13.02 -14.37 1.15
CA SER A 272 13.78 -15.63 1.12
C SER A 272 13.40 -16.54 2.29
N SER A 273 13.81 -17.81 2.27
CA SER A 273 13.54 -18.74 3.38
C SER A 273 14.19 -18.30 4.71
N ALA A 274 15.35 -17.64 4.66
CA ALA A 274 15.97 -17.06 5.84
C ALA A 274 15.21 -15.82 6.32
N GLY A 275 14.71 -15.00 5.38
CA GLY A 275 13.83 -13.87 5.67
C GLY A 275 12.53 -14.30 6.36
N VAL A 276 11.88 -15.36 5.85
CA VAL A 276 10.69 -15.97 6.48
C VAL A 276 10.97 -16.34 7.93
N ARG A 277 12.09 -17.02 8.21
CA ARG A 277 12.42 -17.43 9.59
C ARG A 277 12.59 -16.23 10.52
N ALA A 278 13.38 -15.25 10.09
CA ALA A 278 13.61 -14.02 10.88
C ALA A 278 12.30 -13.24 11.11
N TRP A 279 11.41 -13.22 10.11
CA TRP A 279 10.09 -12.62 10.21
C TRP A 279 9.19 -13.38 11.20
N CYS A 280 9.11 -14.71 11.08
CA CYS A 280 8.34 -15.55 12.01
C CYS A 280 8.85 -15.40 13.45
N GLU A 281 10.16 -15.29 13.67
CA GLU A 281 10.76 -15.03 14.98
C GLU A 281 10.31 -13.68 15.56
N LEU A 282 10.29 -12.62 14.74
CA LEU A 282 9.74 -11.32 15.13
C LEU A 282 8.26 -11.46 15.54
N ILE A 283 7.42 -12.04 14.68
CA ILE A 283 5.98 -12.16 14.93
C ILE A 283 5.70 -13.00 16.19
N ALA A 284 6.41 -14.11 16.38
CA ALA A 284 6.30 -14.92 17.58
C ALA A 284 6.67 -14.15 18.86
N GLY A 285 7.68 -13.27 18.78
CA GLY A 285 8.06 -12.38 19.87
C GLY A 285 6.98 -11.35 20.26
N LEU A 286 5.99 -11.12 19.40
CA LEU A 286 4.87 -10.19 19.61
C LEU A 286 3.59 -10.86 20.12
N ALA A 287 3.66 -12.09 20.63
CA ALA A 287 2.49 -12.86 21.10
C ALA A 287 1.64 -12.17 22.19
N GLY A 288 2.18 -11.19 22.92
CA GLY A 288 1.45 -10.40 23.91
C GLY A 288 0.69 -9.18 23.34
N ALA A 289 0.89 -8.85 22.06
CA ALA A 289 0.26 -7.73 21.39
C ALA A 289 -0.82 -8.20 20.41
N THR A 290 -1.84 -7.37 20.21
CA THR A 290 -2.79 -7.54 19.09
C THR A 290 -2.08 -7.15 17.81
N VAL A 291 -1.84 -8.13 16.93
CA VAL A 291 -1.16 -7.90 15.65
C VAL A 291 -2.19 -7.91 14.53
N ARG A 292 -2.07 -6.94 13.61
CA ARG A 292 -2.86 -6.82 12.38
C ARG A 292 -1.93 -6.70 11.18
N PHE A 293 -2.33 -7.25 10.04
CA PHE A 293 -1.59 -7.15 8.78
C PHE A 293 -2.50 -6.56 7.71
N ARG A 294 -2.03 -5.54 7.00
CA ARG A 294 -2.71 -4.95 5.85
C ARG A 294 -1.75 -4.83 4.67
N HIS A 295 -2.29 -4.74 3.47
CA HIS A 295 -1.54 -4.78 2.22
C HIS A 295 -0.50 -5.90 2.21
N CYS A 296 -0.88 -7.12 2.63
CA CYS A 296 0.02 -8.27 2.54
C CYS A 296 0.42 -8.45 1.08
N SER A 297 1.66 -8.12 0.72
CA SER A 297 2.11 -8.19 -0.67
C SER A 297 2.13 -9.63 -1.18
N LEU A 298 2.12 -9.83 -2.49
CA LEU A 298 2.12 -11.16 -3.09
C LEU A 298 3.24 -12.08 -2.54
N PRO A 299 4.50 -11.62 -2.38
CA PRO A 299 5.55 -12.41 -1.71
C PRO A 299 5.21 -12.88 -0.29
N ILE A 300 4.55 -12.04 0.51
CA ILE A 300 4.14 -12.40 1.87
C ILE A 300 3.01 -13.43 1.82
N VAL A 301 2.00 -13.18 0.98
CA VAL A 301 0.81 -14.04 0.87
C VAL A 301 1.18 -15.43 0.37
N THR A 302 2.03 -15.52 -0.65
CA THR A 302 2.54 -16.81 -1.16
C THR A 302 3.29 -17.58 -0.08
N GLN A 303 4.10 -16.92 0.75
CA GLN A 303 4.77 -17.58 1.87
C GLN A 303 3.77 -18.00 2.96
N ALA A 304 2.79 -17.17 3.28
CA ALA A 304 1.76 -17.47 4.28
C ALA A 304 0.87 -18.66 3.90
N ALA A 305 0.54 -18.80 2.61
CA ALA A 305 -0.19 -19.94 2.07
C ALA A 305 0.55 -21.28 2.28
N MET A 306 1.89 -21.27 2.33
CA MET A 306 2.71 -22.47 2.55
C MET A 306 3.15 -22.64 4.01
N VAL A 307 3.35 -21.53 4.72
CA VAL A 307 3.92 -21.47 6.08
C VAL A 307 3.00 -20.58 6.93
N PRO A 308 1.99 -21.14 7.61
CA PRO A 308 1.02 -20.36 8.38
C PRO A 308 1.63 -19.43 9.43
N LEU A 309 2.81 -19.80 9.97
CA LEU A 309 3.56 -19.00 10.94
C LEU A 309 4.01 -17.63 10.41
N VAL A 310 4.04 -17.40 9.09
CA VAL A 310 4.37 -16.10 8.50
C VAL A 310 3.46 -14.99 9.01
N LEU A 311 2.18 -15.29 9.23
CA LEU A 311 1.23 -14.33 9.81
C LEU A 311 0.90 -14.66 11.28
N GLY A 312 1.53 -15.69 11.85
CA GLY A 312 1.49 -16.03 13.27
C GLY A 312 0.09 -16.04 13.89
N HIS A 313 -0.13 -15.17 14.89
CA HIS A 313 -1.42 -14.95 15.56
C HIS A 313 -2.13 -13.67 15.10
N GLY A 314 -1.56 -12.89 14.18
CA GLY A 314 -2.10 -11.58 13.81
C GLY A 314 -3.22 -11.66 12.77
N ALA A 315 -4.25 -10.85 12.90
CA ALA A 315 -5.37 -10.81 11.96
C ALA A 315 -4.98 -10.14 10.64
N VAL A 316 -5.48 -10.66 9.51
CA VAL A 316 -5.25 -10.05 8.20
C VAL A 316 -6.45 -9.19 7.84
N GLU A 317 -6.19 -7.97 7.39
CA GLU A 317 -7.19 -6.99 6.98
C GLU A 317 -7.29 -6.95 5.45
N SER A 318 -6.14 -6.92 4.77
CA SER A 318 -6.06 -6.94 3.31
C SER A 318 -4.80 -7.61 2.77
N LEU A 319 -4.91 -8.17 1.56
CA LEU A 319 -3.88 -8.93 0.88
C LEU A 319 -3.88 -8.67 -0.63
N ALA A 320 -2.71 -8.75 -1.24
CA ALA A 320 -2.57 -8.83 -2.69
C ALA A 320 -2.96 -10.24 -3.18
N ALA A 321 -3.59 -10.30 -4.35
CA ALA A 321 -4.04 -11.54 -4.99
C ALA A 321 -3.73 -11.49 -6.49
N PRO A 322 -3.15 -12.55 -7.07
CA PRO A 322 -2.91 -12.63 -8.50
C PRO A 322 -4.23 -12.90 -9.21
N TYR A 323 -4.51 -12.17 -10.27
CA TYR A 323 -5.71 -12.31 -11.09
C TYR A 323 -5.32 -12.54 -12.54
N TYR A 324 -6.07 -13.40 -13.22
CA TYR A 324 -5.89 -13.70 -14.63
C TYR A 324 -7.19 -13.51 -15.40
N CYS A 325 -7.08 -12.91 -16.58
CA CYS A 325 -8.19 -12.78 -17.53
C CYS A 325 -8.00 -13.72 -18.71
N GLU A 326 -8.77 -14.82 -18.77
CA GLU A 326 -8.72 -15.79 -19.87
C GLU A 326 -9.06 -15.17 -21.23
N ALA A 327 -9.90 -14.12 -21.26
CA ALA A 327 -10.35 -13.51 -22.51
C ALA A 327 -9.24 -12.77 -23.28
N CYS A 328 -8.24 -12.21 -22.57
CA CYS A 328 -7.17 -11.43 -23.22
C CYS A 328 -5.75 -11.78 -22.74
N GLY A 329 -5.62 -12.77 -21.85
CA GLY A 329 -4.36 -13.23 -21.28
C GLY A 329 -3.64 -12.17 -20.45
N HIS A 330 -4.38 -11.33 -19.73
CA HIS A 330 -3.79 -10.28 -18.90
C HIS A 330 -3.67 -10.77 -17.46
N ASP A 331 -2.43 -10.76 -16.95
CA ASP A 331 -2.10 -10.91 -15.54
C ASP A 331 -2.23 -9.57 -14.81
N ASP A 332 -2.81 -9.61 -13.63
CA ASP A 332 -3.12 -8.44 -12.82
C ASP A 332 -2.93 -8.74 -11.33
N GLU A 333 -2.60 -7.74 -10.52
CA GLU A 333 -2.51 -7.87 -9.06
C GLU A 333 -3.61 -7.02 -8.41
N ARG A 334 -4.44 -7.65 -7.58
CA ARG A 334 -5.61 -7.06 -6.91
C ARG A 334 -5.39 -6.96 -5.41
N LEU A 335 -5.77 -5.84 -4.80
CA LEU A 335 -5.90 -5.77 -3.35
C LEU A 335 -7.29 -6.31 -2.97
N LEU A 336 -7.33 -7.28 -2.06
CA LEU A 336 -8.56 -7.80 -1.49
C LEU A 336 -8.56 -7.57 0.02
N GLU A 337 -9.57 -6.88 0.54
CA GLU A 337 -9.91 -6.96 1.95
C GLU A 337 -10.51 -8.33 2.29
N VAL A 338 -10.30 -8.82 3.51
CA VAL A 338 -10.85 -10.13 3.92
C VAL A 338 -12.38 -10.17 3.81
N GLY A 339 -13.07 -9.04 4.04
CA GLY A 339 -14.52 -8.93 3.89
C GLY A 339 -15.03 -9.05 2.43
N ALA A 340 -14.14 -8.90 1.44
CA ALA A 340 -14.45 -9.11 0.03
C ALA A 340 -14.45 -10.60 -0.35
N ILE A 341 -13.96 -11.49 0.52
CA ILE A 341 -13.93 -12.93 0.29
C ILE A 341 -15.17 -13.55 0.91
N ALA A 342 -15.91 -14.33 0.11
CA ALA A 342 -17.09 -15.03 0.60
C ALA A 342 -16.74 -16.40 1.18
N TRP A 343 -17.18 -16.63 2.43
CA TRP A 343 -16.99 -17.86 3.19
C TRP A 343 -18.29 -18.67 3.28
N GLY A 344 -18.20 -19.97 3.63
CA GLY A 344 -19.37 -20.85 3.80
C GLY A 344 -19.03 -22.32 3.53
N ASP A 345 -20.03 -23.11 3.13
CA ASP A 345 -19.84 -24.51 2.77
C ASP A 345 -19.06 -24.62 1.45
N GLY A 346 -17.79 -25.03 1.54
CA GLY A 346 -16.88 -25.23 0.41
C GLY A 346 -15.66 -24.29 0.43
N PRO A 347 -14.85 -24.28 -0.64
CA PRO A 347 -13.69 -23.40 -0.75
C PRO A 347 -14.09 -21.92 -0.67
N PRO A 348 -13.23 -21.05 -0.10
CA PRO A 348 -13.46 -19.61 -0.11
C PRO A 348 -13.63 -19.10 -1.53
N LEU A 349 -14.50 -18.11 -1.71
CA LEU A 349 -14.80 -17.54 -3.02
C LEU A 349 -14.32 -16.09 -3.08
N ALA A 350 -13.22 -15.87 -3.79
CA ALA A 350 -12.77 -14.54 -4.19
C ALA A 350 -13.69 -14.00 -5.30
N PRO A 351 -13.96 -12.68 -5.34
CA PRO A 351 -14.84 -12.09 -6.33
C PRO A 351 -14.17 -12.06 -7.72
N SER A 352 -14.96 -12.28 -8.77
CA SER A 352 -14.52 -11.97 -10.14
C SER A 352 -14.73 -10.48 -10.42
N LEU A 353 -13.72 -9.85 -11.02
CA LEU A 353 -13.66 -8.40 -11.25
C LEU A 353 -13.45 -8.12 -12.75
N ALA A 354 -13.79 -6.91 -13.20
CA ALA A 354 -13.56 -6.54 -14.59
C ALA A 354 -12.06 -6.36 -14.88
N CYS A 355 -11.59 -7.00 -15.95
CA CYS A 355 -10.24 -6.85 -16.47
C CYS A 355 -10.00 -5.40 -16.91
N PRO A 356 -8.89 -4.76 -16.48
CA PRO A 356 -8.61 -3.36 -16.83
C PRO A 356 -8.29 -3.18 -18.32
N ARG A 357 -7.96 -4.28 -19.03
CA ARG A 357 -7.58 -4.26 -20.45
C ARG A 357 -8.76 -4.46 -21.40
N CYS A 358 -9.63 -5.43 -21.13
CA CYS A 358 -10.72 -5.78 -22.05
C CYS A 358 -12.12 -5.69 -21.43
N GLY A 359 -12.25 -5.46 -20.11
CA GLY A 359 -13.53 -5.46 -19.39
C GLY A 359 -14.15 -6.84 -19.16
N GLY A 360 -13.56 -7.93 -19.67
CA GLY A 360 -13.98 -9.30 -19.39
C GLY A 360 -13.71 -9.73 -17.94
N PRO A 361 -14.21 -10.89 -17.50
CA PRO A 361 -13.98 -11.37 -16.15
C PRO A 361 -12.49 -11.69 -15.93
N ALA A 362 -11.97 -11.23 -14.80
CA ALA A 362 -10.68 -11.63 -14.25
C ALA A 362 -10.94 -12.35 -12.92
N GLU A 363 -10.31 -13.50 -12.74
CA GLU A 363 -10.49 -14.39 -11.59
C GLU A 363 -9.16 -14.63 -10.89
N LEU A 364 -9.22 -15.09 -9.63
CA LEU A 364 -8.03 -15.44 -8.86
C LEU A 364 -7.21 -16.49 -9.62
N ASP A 365 -5.94 -16.20 -9.88
CA ASP A 365 -5.00 -17.11 -10.57
C ASP A 365 -4.29 -18.05 -9.59
N ASP A 366 -5.06 -18.68 -8.70
CA ASP A 366 -4.60 -19.73 -7.79
C ASP A 366 -5.82 -20.55 -7.31
N LEU A 367 -5.58 -21.67 -6.63
CA LEU A 367 -6.62 -22.43 -5.94
C LEU A 367 -7.01 -21.68 -4.65
N PRO A 368 -8.26 -21.19 -4.50
CA PRO A 368 -8.66 -20.38 -3.36
C PRO A 368 -8.40 -21.06 -2.01
N GLU A 369 -8.67 -22.36 -1.89
CA GLU A 369 -8.43 -23.15 -0.67
C GLU A 369 -6.96 -23.27 -0.28
N ARG A 370 -6.04 -23.11 -1.23
CA ARG A 370 -4.59 -23.10 -0.99
C ARG A 370 -4.13 -21.68 -0.69
N TYR A 371 -4.48 -20.75 -1.58
CA TYR A 371 -4.02 -19.37 -1.51
C TYR A 371 -4.53 -18.64 -0.27
N LEU A 372 -5.77 -18.91 0.16
CA LEU A 372 -6.43 -18.26 1.28
C LEU A 372 -6.46 -19.12 2.55
N ALA A 373 -5.74 -20.25 2.57
CA ALA A 373 -5.76 -21.21 3.68
C ALA A 373 -5.49 -20.55 5.05
N PHE A 374 -4.54 -19.60 5.09
CA PHE A 374 -4.13 -18.90 6.31
C PHE A 374 -5.20 -17.97 6.90
N LEU A 375 -6.29 -17.70 6.16
CA LEU A 375 -7.44 -16.93 6.63
C LEU A 375 -8.52 -17.82 7.26
N ALA A 376 -8.57 -19.11 6.93
CA ALA A 376 -9.64 -20.02 7.35
C ALA A 376 -9.51 -20.53 8.80
N GLU A 377 -8.31 -20.50 9.38
CA GLU A 377 -8.01 -21.10 10.69
C GLU A 377 -8.12 -20.12 11.88
N ARG A 378 -8.89 -19.02 11.76
CA ARG A 378 -8.83 -17.91 12.72
C ARG A 378 -10.18 -17.40 13.21
#